data_AF-A0AAE3XCQ3-F1
#
_entry.id   AF-A0AAE3XCQ3-F1
#
_cell.length_a   1.000
_cell.length_b   1.000
_cell.length_c   1.000
_cell.angle_alpha   90.00
_cell.angle_beta   90.00
_cell.angle_gamma   90.00
#
_symmetry.space_group_name_H-M   'P 1'
#
loop_
_entity.id
_entity.type
_entity.pdbx_description
1 polymer ?
#
loop_
_entity_poly.entity_id
_entity_poly.type
_entity_poly.pdbx_seq_one_letter_code
_entity_poly.pdbx_strand_id
1 'polypeptide(L)'
;MRRARRFLTTHAQPSRWSALIMVVTIGSAFAVLRSVVAPHTAWKTTVLGVGVKYVVTRPNTVFLGRMRNVSPALDCTVEIAIDPDFMQALGAKNYLAWISAHEIGHCLDARLLSSSHNHTAAKGPPLEAYGDTNLGRAETFGDAYALAYLKACGNRLAPLGWPQRDGTCTLPDPATVHWTEDPQPYLMNLMQSTKDESRFTGDSAVSRR
;
A
#
# COMPACT_ATOMS: atom_id res chain seq x y z
N MET A 1 18.23 -83.97 9.53
CA MET A 1 17.98 -82.88 8.55
C MET A 1 17.53 -81.62 9.30
N ARG A 2 17.87 -80.44 8.75
CA ARG A 2 18.16 -79.16 9.42
C ARG A 2 16.98 -78.53 10.18
N ARG A 3 17.20 -78.17 11.46
CA ARG A 3 16.29 -77.33 12.28
C ARG A 3 16.46 -75.86 11.88
N ALA A 4 15.43 -75.28 11.26
CA ALA A 4 15.38 -73.86 10.94
C ALA A 4 15.22 -73.02 12.22
N ARG A 5 16.18 -72.14 12.51
CA ARG A 5 16.06 -71.12 13.56
C ARG A 5 15.32 -69.91 12.97
N ARG A 6 14.11 -69.62 13.47
CA ARG A 6 13.41 -68.36 13.21
C ARG A 6 14.14 -67.24 13.96
N PHE A 7 14.69 -66.28 13.22
CA PHE A 7 15.12 -65.00 13.76
C PHE A 7 13.87 -64.14 14.02
N LEU A 8 13.59 -63.86 15.29
CA LEU A 8 12.63 -62.85 15.71
C LEU A 8 13.32 -61.49 15.63
N THR A 9 12.97 -60.68 14.63
CA THR A 9 13.34 -59.27 14.57
C THR A 9 12.42 -58.49 15.50
N THR A 10 12.96 -58.02 16.62
CA THR A 10 12.30 -57.08 17.53
C THR A 10 12.26 -55.70 16.87
N HIS A 11 11.09 -55.27 16.44
CA HIS A 11 10.85 -53.87 16.07
C HIS A 11 10.84 -53.02 17.35
N ALA A 12 11.88 -52.19 17.51
CA ALA A 12 11.91 -51.15 18.54
C ALA A 12 10.79 -50.14 18.26
N GLN A 13 9.79 -50.09 19.12
CA GLN A 13 8.80 -49.02 19.09
C GLN A 13 9.45 -47.71 19.56
N PRO A 14 9.36 -46.61 18.79
CA PRO A 14 9.83 -45.31 19.25
C PRO A 14 9.02 -44.89 20.48
N SER A 15 9.72 -44.50 21.54
CA SER A 15 9.12 -44.11 22.81
C SER A 15 8.30 -42.83 22.64
N ARG A 16 7.08 -42.84 23.20
CA ARG A 16 6.06 -41.78 23.14
C ARG A 16 6.48 -40.42 23.71
N TRP A 17 7.70 -40.29 24.22
CA TRP A 17 8.20 -39.09 24.90
C TRP A 17 8.86 -38.07 23.96
N SER A 18 9.16 -38.43 22.71
CA SER A 18 9.81 -37.49 21.76
C SER A 18 8.83 -36.54 21.04
N ALA A 19 7.52 -36.80 21.10
CA ALA A 19 6.52 -35.99 20.41
C ALA A 19 6.10 -34.72 21.19
N LEU A 20 6.35 -34.66 22.51
CA LEU A 20 5.89 -33.55 23.35
C LEU A 20 6.81 -32.33 23.31
N ILE A 21 8.11 -32.51 23.03
CA ILE A 21 9.10 -31.41 23.04
C ILE A 21 9.06 -30.58 21.75
N MET A 22 8.58 -31.14 20.63
CA MET A 22 8.50 -30.41 19.35
C MET A 22 7.29 -29.47 19.22
N VAL A 23 6.25 -29.68 20.04
CA VAL A 23 5.01 -28.86 19.97
C VAL A 23 5.15 -27.56 20.78
N VAL A 24 5.98 -27.54 21.82
CA VAL A 24 6.15 -26.35 22.69
C VAL A 24 7.11 -25.31 22.09
N THR A 25 8.04 -25.71 21.21
CA THR A 25 8.95 -24.75 20.54
C THR A 25 8.32 -24.07 19.32
N ILE A 26 7.30 -24.67 18.68
CA ILE A 26 6.62 -24.05 17.52
C ILE A 26 5.56 -23.03 17.97
N GLY A 27 4.86 -23.28 19.09
CA GLY A 27 3.83 -22.35 19.60
C GLY A 27 4.39 -20.98 20.03
N SER A 28 5.59 -20.97 20.60
CA SER A 28 6.26 -19.73 21.04
C SER A 28 6.82 -18.91 19.87
N ALA A 29 7.18 -19.53 18.76
CA ALA A 29 7.67 -18.83 17.57
C ALA A 29 6.55 -18.02 16.88
N PHE A 30 5.33 -18.55 16.81
CA PHE A 30 4.20 -17.85 16.18
C PHE A 30 3.61 -16.72 17.05
N ALA A 31 3.71 -16.82 18.38
CA ALA A 31 3.26 -15.76 19.29
C ALA A 31 4.24 -14.58 19.38
N VAL A 32 5.56 -14.83 19.26
CA VAL A 32 6.58 -13.77 19.22
C VAL A 32 6.58 -13.04 17.86
N LEU A 33 6.17 -13.70 16.77
CA LEU A 33 6.04 -13.07 15.45
C LEU A 33 4.83 -12.12 15.31
N ARG A 34 3.80 -12.23 16.16
CA ARG A 34 2.65 -11.31 16.15
C ARG A 34 2.87 -10.01 16.92
N SER A 35 3.92 -9.93 17.73
CA SER A 35 4.22 -8.79 18.60
C SER A 35 5.48 -8.03 18.20
N VAL A 36 6.07 -8.35 17.06
CA VAL A 36 6.96 -7.39 16.37
C VAL A 36 6.06 -6.24 15.96
N VAL A 37 6.01 -5.25 16.84
CA VAL A 37 5.50 -3.91 16.60
C VAL A 37 6.00 -3.50 15.21
N ALA A 38 5.16 -3.62 14.19
CA ALA A 38 5.46 -3.06 12.88
C ALA A 38 5.85 -1.61 13.16
N PRO A 39 7.10 -1.20 12.93
CA PRO A 39 7.56 0.10 13.33
C PRO A 39 6.63 1.11 12.68
N HIS A 40 6.04 1.99 13.49
CA HIS A 40 5.41 3.20 13.01
C HIS A 40 6.49 4.00 12.29
N THR A 41 6.65 3.72 11.00
CA THR A 41 7.69 4.36 10.20
C THR A 41 7.12 5.71 9.81
N ALA A 42 7.79 6.75 10.25
CA ALA A 42 7.41 8.11 9.95
C ALA A 42 8.62 8.86 9.43
N TRP A 43 8.39 9.68 8.41
CA TRP A 43 9.40 10.57 7.86
C TRP A 43 8.74 11.86 7.42
N LYS A 44 9.57 12.88 7.23
CA LYS A 44 9.14 14.19 6.73
C LYS A 44 9.72 14.43 5.35
N THR A 45 8.99 15.18 4.55
CA THR A 45 9.37 15.58 3.20
C THR A 45 8.68 16.88 2.82
N THR A 46 8.91 17.37 1.62
CA THR A 46 8.24 18.53 1.06
C THR A 46 7.79 18.22 -0.35
N VAL A 47 6.53 18.47 -0.66
CA VAL A 47 5.93 18.26 -1.99
C VAL A 47 5.35 19.58 -2.46
N LEU A 48 5.87 20.12 -3.58
CA LEU A 48 5.48 21.46 -4.09
C LEU A 48 5.53 22.57 -3.02
N GLY A 49 6.55 22.55 -2.15
CA GLY A 49 6.70 23.52 -1.07
C GLY A 49 5.82 23.27 0.17
N VAL A 50 4.94 22.26 0.14
CA VAL A 50 4.12 21.85 1.29
C VAL A 50 4.87 20.83 2.13
N GLY A 51 5.06 21.12 3.43
CA GLY A 51 5.63 20.18 4.39
C GLY A 51 4.70 19.00 4.64
N VAL A 52 5.21 17.78 4.44
CA VAL A 52 4.45 16.53 4.58
C VAL A 52 5.14 15.61 5.58
N LYS A 53 4.38 15.06 6.51
CA LYS A 53 4.79 13.98 7.42
C LYS A 53 4.06 12.70 7.02
N TYR A 54 4.78 11.72 6.53
CA TYR A 54 4.22 10.38 6.34
C TYR A 54 4.23 9.61 7.66
N VAL A 55 3.19 8.82 7.87
CA VAL A 55 3.11 7.84 8.97
C VAL A 55 2.52 6.56 8.43
N VAL A 56 3.30 5.48 8.42
CA VAL A 56 2.79 4.14 8.14
C VAL A 56 2.24 3.57 9.44
N THR A 57 0.95 3.23 9.45
CA THR A 57 0.27 2.63 10.59
C THR A 57 -0.10 1.19 10.30
N ARG A 58 -0.63 0.50 11.31
CA ARG A 58 -1.10 -0.88 11.15
C ARG A 58 -2.22 -0.93 10.11
N PRO A 59 -2.36 -2.04 9.38
CA PRO A 59 -3.47 -2.26 8.48
C PRO A 59 -4.81 -1.89 9.12
N ASN A 60 -5.58 -1.05 8.42
CA ASN A 60 -6.89 -0.61 8.86
C ASN A 60 -7.94 -1.04 7.81
N THR A 61 -9.05 -1.62 8.26
CA THR A 61 -10.13 -2.06 7.37
C THR A 61 -11.04 -0.92 6.92
N VAL A 62 -10.88 0.29 7.47
CA VAL A 62 -11.74 1.45 7.21
C VAL A 62 -11.15 2.35 6.13
N PHE A 63 -9.83 2.53 6.10
CA PHE A 63 -9.14 3.40 5.15
C PHE A 63 -7.77 2.84 4.80
N LEU A 64 -7.29 3.15 3.60
CA LEU A 64 -5.96 2.73 3.11
C LEU A 64 -4.96 3.89 3.19
N GLY A 65 -5.43 5.10 2.97
CA GLY A 65 -4.76 6.36 3.22
C GLY A 65 -5.70 7.31 3.97
N ARG A 66 -5.13 8.27 4.69
CA ARG A 66 -5.86 9.49 5.09
C ARG A 66 -4.92 10.66 5.31
N MET A 67 -5.43 11.84 5.00
CA MET A 67 -4.81 13.11 5.37
C MET A 67 -5.24 13.54 6.79
N ARG A 68 -4.30 14.13 7.53
CA ARG A 68 -4.49 14.73 8.86
C ARG A 68 -3.80 16.08 8.93
N ASN A 69 -4.26 16.93 9.84
CA ASN A 69 -3.69 18.26 10.13
C ASN A 69 -3.74 19.24 8.95
N VAL A 70 -4.94 19.74 8.66
CA VAL A 70 -5.18 20.82 7.67
C VAL A 70 -4.62 22.18 8.09
N SER A 71 -4.23 22.36 9.36
CA SER A 71 -3.77 23.66 9.87
C SER A 71 -2.49 24.15 9.17
N PRO A 72 -2.48 25.38 8.59
CA PRO A 72 -1.32 25.98 7.94
C PRO A 72 -0.02 25.99 8.76
N ALA A 73 -0.13 25.94 10.09
CA ALA A 73 1.00 26.01 11.01
C ALA A 73 1.73 24.67 11.23
N LEU A 74 1.17 23.55 10.77
CA LEU A 74 1.72 22.21 10.97
C LEU A 74 2.08 21.55 9.64
N ASP A 75 2.90 20.50 9.67
CA ASP A 75 3.07 19.63 8.50
C ASP A 75 1.74 18.90 8.21
N CYS A 76 1.38 18.81 6.94
CA CYS A 76 0.29 17.92 6.53
C CYS A 76 0.69 16.48 6.80
N THR A 77 -0.13 15.72 7.52
CA THR A 77 0.19 14.34 7.87
C THR A 77 -0.53 13.38 6.94
N VAL A 78 0.22 12.58 6.17
CA VAL A 78 -0.33 11.51 5.34
C VAL A 78 -0.14 10.19 6.09
N GLU A 79 -1.24 9.57 6.49
CA GLU A 79 -1.24 8.28 7.14
C GLU A 79 -1.56 7.18 6.13
N ILE A 80 -0.68 6.18 6.01
CA ILE A 80 -0.86 5.01 5.16
C ILE A 80 -1.12 3.81 6.06
N ALA A 81 -2.31 3.25 5.99
CA ALA A 81 -2.74 2.10 6.79
C ALA A 81 -2.63 0.80 5.99
N ILE A 82 -1.58 0.67 5.19
CA ILE A 82 -1.18 -0.55 4.53
C ILE A 82 0.33 -0.65 4.57
N ASP A 83 0.85 -1.86 4.76
CA ASP A 83 2.29 -2.10 4.75
C ASP A 83 2.86 -1.87 3.34
N PRO A 84 3.74 -0.88 3.13
CA PRO A 84 4.32 -0.59 1.83
C PRO A 84 5.16 -1.73 1.27
N ASP A 85 5.84 -2.49 2.14
CA ASP A 85 6.67 -3.63 1.73
C ASP A 85 5.78 -4.77 1.24
N PHE A 86 4.63 -4.97 1.88
CA PHE A 86 3.60 -5.90 1.42
C PHE A 86 3.07 -5.51 0.05
N MET A 87 2.77 -4.22 -0.17
CA MET A 87 2.30 -3.73 -1.48
C MET A 87 3.36 -3.89 -2.57
N GLN A 88 4.62 -3.64 -2.24
CA GLN A 88 5.73 -3.86 -3.15
C GLN A 88 5.89 -5.36 -3.48
N ALA A 89 5.78 -6.24 -2.48
CA ALA A 89 5.87 -7.69 -2.68
C ALA A 89 4.74 -8.25 -3.57
N LEU A 90 3.56 -7.62 -3.55
CA LEU A 90 2.44 -7.96 -4.42
C LEU A 90 2.53 -7.35 -5.82
N GLY A 91 3.59 -6.60 -6.16
CA GLY A 91 3.66 -5.85 -7.41
C GLY A 91 2.64 -4.70 -7.49
N ALA A 92 2.05 -4.30 -6.37
CA ALA A 92 1.00 -3.28 -6.31
C ALA A 92 1.56 -1.86 -6.15
N LYS A 93 2.74 -1.57 -6.71
CA LYS A 93 3.38 -0.24 -6.61
C LYS A 93 2.50 0.88 -7.15
N ASN A 94 1.77 0.60 -8.25
CA ASN A 94 0.84 1.55 -8.85
C ASN A 94 -0.24 1.98 -7.84
N TYR A 95 -0.67 1.07 -6.99
CA TYR A 95 -1.70 1.32 -5.99
C TYR A 95 -1.16 2.15 -4.80
N LEU A 96 0.06 1.86 -4.35
CA LEU A 96 0.71 2.70 -3.33
C LEU A 96 0.97 4.13 -3.83
N ALA A 97 1.39 4.27 -5.10
CA ALA A 97 1.56 5.58 -5.73
C ALA A 97 0.23 6.33 -5.85
N TRP A 98 -0.85 5.64 -6.24
CA TRP A 98 -2.19 6.22 -6.31
C TRP A 98 -2.67 6.71 -4.94
N ILE A 99 -2.65 5.85 -3.89
CA ILE A 99 -3.05 6.25 -2.53
C ILE A 99 -2.20 7.43 -2.06
N SER A 100 -0.88 7.35 -2.23
CA SER A 100 0.01 8.42 -1.77
C SER A 100 -0.27 9.74 -2.49
N ALA A 101 -0.52 9.70 -3.80
CA ALA A 101 -0.85 10.88 -4.57
C ALA A 101 -2.22 11.44 -4.19
N HIS A 102 -3.21 10.58 -3.91
CA HIS A 102 -4.53 10.97 -3.43
C HIS A 102 -4.44 11.79 -2.14
N GLU A 103 -3.76 11.25 -1.13
CA GLU A 103 -3.61 11.92 0.16
C GLU A 103 -2.76 13.19 0.07
N ILE A 104 -1.77 13.21 -0.82
CA ILE A 104 -1.01 14.43 -1.14
C ILE A 104 -1.91 15.46 -1.81
N GLY A 105 -2.83 15.05 -2.68
CA GLY A 105 -3.84 15.92 -3.29
C GLY A 105 -4.61 16.69 -2.22
N HIS A 106 -5.08 16.01 -1.16
CA HIS A 106 -5.72 16.66 -0.01
C HIS A 106 -4.81 17.67 0.70
N CYS A 107 -3.52 17.37 0.88
CA CYS A 107 -2.56 18.31 1.45
C CYS A 107 -2.39 19.57 0.59
N LEU A 108 -2.26 19.39 -0.73
CA LEU A 108 -2.04 20.48 -1.67
C LEU A 108 -3.29 21.35 -1.83
N ASP A 109 -4.48 20.75 -1.88
CA ASP A 109 -5.74 21.47 -1.88
C ASP A 109 -5.87 22.37 -0.64
N ALA A 110 -5.65 21.82 0.55
CA ALA A 110 -5.73 22.58 1.79
C ALA A 110 -4.74 23.76 1.84
N ARG A 111 -3.53 23.61 1.30
CA ARG A 111 -2.45 24.60 1.45
C ARG A 111 -2.32 25.58 0.31
N LEU A 112 -2.51 25.13 -0.91
CA LEU A 112 -2.28 25.92 -2.11
C LEU A 112 -3.60 26.45 -2.69
N LEU A 113 -4.71 25.73 -2.45
CA LEU A 113 -6.03 26.07 -2.99
C LEU A 113 -7.03 26.49 -1.92
N SER A 114 -6.61 26.55 -0.65
CA SER A 114 -7.46 26.92 0.50
C SER A 114 -8.74 26.09 0.58
N SER A 115 -8.64 24.78 0.30
CA SER A 115 -9.76 23.83 0.32
C SER A 115 -10.91 24.17 -0.64
N SER A 116 -10.58 24.80 -1.77
CA SER A 116 -11.54 25.05 -2.85
C SER A 116 -11.82 23.80 -3.70
N HIS A 117 -11.02 22.74 -3.55
CA HIS A 117 -11.05 21.51 -4.36
C HIS A 117 -10.87 21.80 -5.85
N ASN A 118 -10.23 22.93 -6.17
CA ASN A 118 -10.20 23.56 -7.49
C ASN A 118 -11.59 23.65 -8.17
N HIS A 119 -12.64 23.85 -7.37
CA HIS A 119 -14.04 23.86 -7.80
C HIS A 119 -14.51 22.56 -8.47
N THR A 120 -13.83 21.45 -8.19
CA THR A 120 -14.21 20.13 -8.68
C THR A 120 -15.61 19.78 -8.17
N ALA A 121 -16.46 19.23 -9.03
CA ALA A 121 -17.78 18.73 -8.63
C ALA A 121 -17.62 17.41 -7.87
N ALA A 122 -18.44 17.19 -6.83
CA ALA A 122 -18.49 15.90 -6.16
C ALA A 122 -18.96 14.83 -7.15
N LYS A 123 -18.18 13.76 -7.32
CA LYS A 123 -18.48 12.63 -8.20
C LYS A 123 -18.11 11.32 -7.49
N GLY A 124 -18.94 10.30 -7.65
CA GLY A 124 -18.65 8.93 -7.21
C GLY A 124 -19.74 8.32 -6.30
N PRO A 125 -20.01 7.01 -6.43
CA PRO A 125 -21.15 6.34 -5.81
C PRO A 125 -21.15 6.18 -4.27
N PRO A 126 -20.07 6.42 -3.49
CA PRO A 126 -20.20 6.47 -2.03
C PRO A 126 -20.40 7.89 -1.47
N LEU A 127 -20.08 8.96 -2.21
CA LEU A 127 -19.97 10.31 -1.64
C LEU A 127 -21.29 11.09 -1.62
N GLU A 128 -22.17 10.83 -2.59
CA GLU A 128 -23.55 11.37 -2.58
C GLU A 128 -24.34 10.85 -1.37
N ALA A 129 -24.02 9.64 -0.87
CA ALA A 129 -24.69 9.02 0.27
C ALA A 129 -24.32 9.66 1.62
N TYR A 130 -23.16 10.33 1.73
CA TYR A 130 -22.73 10.97 2.99
C TYR A 130 -23.40 12.32 3.24
N GLY A 131 -24.13 12.89 2.27
CA GLY A 131 -24.82 14.18 2.40
C GLY A 131 -23.90 15.39 2.56
N ASP A 132 -22.58 15.20 2.56
CA ASP A 132 -21.58 16.26 2.63
C ASP A 132 -20.96 16.50 1.25
N THR A 133 -21.50 17.49 0.54
CA THR A 133 -21.00 17.89 -0.77
C THR A 133 -19.55 18.35 -0.72
N ASN A 134 -19.09 18.97 0.38
CA ASN A 134 -17.73 19.46 0.48
C ASN A 134 -16.73 18.29 0.61
N LEU A 135 -17.05 17.31 1.46
CA LEU A 135 -16.28 16.06 1.54
C LEU A 135 -16.25 15.34 0.17
N GLY A 136 -17.40 15.28 -0.50
CA GLY A 136 -17.47 14.70 -1.84
C GLY A 136 -16.53 15.37 -2.84
N ARG A 137 -16.46 16.72 -2.84
CA ARG A 137 -15.54 17.47 -3.69
C ARG A 137 -14.08 17.23 -3.33
N ALA A 138 -13.77 17.15 -2.04
CA ALA A 138 -12.42 16.87 -1.56
C ALA A 138 -11.91 15.53 -2.09
N GLU A 139 -12.68 14.46 -1.89
CA GLU A 139 -12.28 13.12 -2.36
C GLU A 139 -12.19 13.05 -3.89
N THR A 140 -13.12 13.70 -4.61
CA THR A 140 -13.01 13.79 -6.09
C THR A 140 -11.75 14.54 -6.52
N PHE A 141 -11.35 15.60 -5.81
CA PHE A 141 -10.09 16.29 -6.11
C PHE A 141 -8.87 15.41 -5.80
N GLY A 142 -8.86 14.68 -4.69
CA GLY A 142 -7.82 13.71 -4.36
C GLY A 142 -7.62 12.69 -5.48
N ASP A 143 -8.73 12.09 -5.95
CA ASP A 143 -8.72 11.14 -7.07
C ASP A 143 -8.18 11.83 -8.35
N ALA A 144 -8.61 13.07 -8.63
CA ALA A 144 -8.21 13.83 -9.82
C ALA A 144 -6.70 14.05 -9.84
N TYR A 145 -6.15 14.44 -8.70
CA TYR A 145 -4.73 14.70 -8.52
C TYR A 145 -3.93 13.40 -8.64
N ALA A 146 -4.41 12.30 -8.05
CA ALA A 146 -3.76 10.99 -8.19
C ALA A 146 -3.68 10.53 -9.65
N LEU A 147 -4.75 10.72 -10.43
CA LEU A 147 -4.75 10.43 -11.87
C LEU A 147 -3.78 11.31 -12.65
N ALA A 148 -3.79 12.62 -12.40
CA ALA A 148 -2.85 13.55 -13.02
C ALA A 148 -1.39 13.19 -12.68
N TYR A 149 -1.14 12.79 -11.44
CA TYR A 149 0.16 12.32 -10.97
C TYR A 149 0.59 11.06 -11.71
N LEU A 150 -0.23 10.02 -11.75
CA LEU A 150 0.12 8.76 -12.41
C LEU A 150 0.37 8.98 -13.92
N LYS A 151 -0.37 9.88 -14.57
CA LYS A 151 -0.13 10.25 -15.96
C LYS A 151 1.23 10.93 -16.16
N ALA A 152 1.64 11.80 -15.24
CA ALA A 152 2.90 12.54 -15.32
C ALA A 152 4.12 11.72 -14.87
N CYS A 153 3.95 10.87 -13.85
CA CYS A 153 5.04 10.30 -13.07
C CYS A 153 5.05 8.76 -13.07
N GLY A 154 4.00 8.12 -13.60
CA GLY A 154 3.81 6.68 -13.46
C GLY A 154 3.69 6.29 -11.99
N ASN A 155 4.30 5.16 -11.62
CA ASN A 155 4.25 4.60 -10.27
C ASN A 155 5.43 5.00 -9.38
N ARG A 156 6.17 6.05 -9.76
CA ARG A 156 7.27 6.56 -8.94
C ARG A 156 6.72 7.06 -7.61
N LEU A 157 7.47 6.90 -6.53
CA LEU A 157 7.12 7.31 -5.18
C LEU A 157 8.05 8.40 -4.66
N ALA A 158 9.29 8.48 -5.16
CA ALA A 158 10.24 9.52 -4.77
C ALA A 158 9.72 10.95 -5.03
N PRO A 159 9.01 11.27 -6.13
CA PRO A 159 8.43 12.59 -6.34
C PRO A 159 7.36 12.98 -5.31
N LEU A 160 6.69 12.00 -4.70
CA LEU A 160 5.75 12.21 -3.59
C LEU A 160 6.48 12.28 -2.23
N GLY A 161 7.81 12.21 -2.23
CA GLY A 161 8.63 12.32 -1.04
C GLY A 161 8.75 11.03 -0.22
N TRP A 162 8.51 9.87 -0.84
CA TRP A 162 8.89 8.59 -0.24
C TRP A 162 10.42 8.44 -0.17
N PRO A 163 10.96 7.65 0.77
CA PRO A 163 12.41 7.47 0.92
C PRO A 163 13.07 6.70 -0.23
N GLN A 164 12.27 6.04 -1.09
CA GLN A 164 12.77 5.32 -2.25
C GLN A 164 13.39 6.27 -3.28
N ARG A 165 14.27 5.75 -4.15
CA ARG A 165 14.96 6.51 -5.20
C ARG A 165 14.61 6.00 -6.59
N ASP A 166 13.33 6.07 -6.96
CA ASP A 166 12.82 5.61 -8.26
C ASP A 166 12.75 6.71 -9.34
N GLY A 167 13.49 7.80 -9.13
CA GLY A 167 13.71 8.87 -10.09
C GLY A 167 12.95 10.15 -9.75
N THR A 168 12.89 11.07 -10.71
CA THR A 168 12.15 12.33 -10.59
C THR A 168 11.09 12.43 -11.69
N CYS A 169 10.12 13.31 -11.49
CA CYS A 169 9.17 13.75 -12.50
C CYS A 169 8.74 15.19 -12.15
N THR A 170 8.12 15.87 -13.11
CA THR A 170 7.42 17.12 -12.82
C THR A 170 6.05 16.80 -12.25
N LEU A 171 5.80 17.22 -11.01
CA LEU A 171 4.50 17.05 -10.36
C LEU A 171 3.44 17.92 -11.05
N PRO A 172 2.19 17.45 -11.15
CA PRO A 172 1.09 18.26 -11.67
C PRO A 172 0.84 19.46 -10.76
N ASP A 173 0.55 20.62 -11.35
CA ASP A 173 0.13 21.80 -10.61
C ASP A 173 -1.32 21.61 -10.13
N PRO A 174 -1.60 21.60 -8.82
CA PRO A 174 -2.95 21.37 -8.29
C PRO A 174 -3.97 22.39 -8.81
N ALA A 175 -3.58 23.62 -9.15
CA ALA A 175 -4.50 24.64 -9.69
C ALA A 175 -4.98 24.31 -11.12
N THR A 176 -4.28 23.42 -11.83
CA THR A 176 -4.64 22.98 -13.19
C THR A 176 -5.34 21.62 -13.21
N VAL A 177 -5.44 20.94 -12.06
CA VAL A 177 -6.08 19.64 -11.95
C VAL A 177 -7.59 19.84 -11.90
N HIS A 178 -8.26 19.37 -12.95
CA HIS A 178 -9.70 19.32 -13.04
C HIS A 178 -10.14 17.90 -13.34
N TRP A 179 -11.31 17.53 -12.81
CA TRP A 179 -11.91 16.25 -13.13
C TRP A 179 -12.60 16.27 -14.48
N THR A 180 -11.94 15.70 -15.50
CA THR A 180 -12.45 15.71 -16.88
C THR A 180 -13.17 14.43 -17.31
N GLU A 181 -13.03 13.31 -16.60
CA GLU A 181 -13.51 11.99 -17.04
C GLU A 181 -14.05 11.11 -15.88
N ASP A 182 -14.85 10.10 -16.18
CA ASP A 182 -15.24 9.06 -15.20
C ASP A 182 -13.99 8.22 -14.85
N PRO A 183 -13.53 8.18 -13.58
CA PRO A 183 -12.27 7.57 -13.16
C PRO A 183 -12.34 6.05 -13.07
N GLN A 184 -13.56 5.49 -13.08
CA GLN A 184 -13.82 4.07 -12.89
C GLN A 184 -12.98 3.16 -13.82
N PRO A 185 -12.81 3.47 -15.13
CA PRO A 185 -12.01 2.63 -16.01
C PRO A 185 -10.53 2.60 -15.59
N TYR A 186 -9.99 3.71 -15.08
CA TYR A 186 -8.58 3.80 -14.75
C TYR A 186 -8.23 3.05 -13.46
N LEU A 187 -9.05 3.19 -12.40
CA LEU A 187 -8.89 2.42 -11.17
C LEU A 187 -9.06 0.91 -11.40
N MET A 188 -10.07 0.52 -12.20
CA MET A 188 -10.29 -0.88 -12.55
C MET A 188 -9.15 -1.44 -13.39
N ASN A 189 -8.61 -0.67 -14.35
CA ASN A 189 -7.47 -1.08 -15.15
C ASN A 189 -6.16 -1.11 -14.33
N LEU A 190 -5.99 -0.21 -13.35
CA LEU A 190 -4.83 -0.25 -12.44
C LEU A 190 -4.83 -1.52 -11.60
N MET A 191 -6.01 -1.93 -11.10
CA MET A 191 -6.20 -3.16 -10.33
C MET A 191 -6.15 -4.43 -11.20
N GLN A 192 -6.40 -4.31 -12.51
CA GLN A 192 -6.30 -5.43 -13.45
C GLN A 192 -4.87 -5.60 -14.00
N SER A 193 -4.14 -4.50 -14.23
CA SER A 193 -2.74 -4.51 -14.70
C SER A 193 -1.79 -5.21 -13.74
N THR A 194 -2.04 -5.18 -12.43
CA THR A 194 -1.27 -5.94 -11.44
C THR A 194 -1.44 -7.46 -11.60
N LYS A 195 -2.56 -7.91 -12.19
CA LYS A 195 -2.74 -9.33 -12.52
C LYS A 195 -1.88 -9.76 -13.72
N ASP A 196 -1.65 -8.88 -14.68
CA ASP A 196 -0.87 -9.22 -15.88
C ASP A 196 0.66 -9.09 -15.67
N GLU A 197 1.14 -8.20 -14.80
CA GLU A 197 2.58 -8.18 -14.43
C GLU A 197 3.01 -9.47 -13.71
N SER A 198 2.11 -10.13 -12.98
CA SER A 198 2.38 -11.45 -12.36
C SER A 198 2.60 -12.59 -13.37
N ARG A 199 2.24 -12.39 -14.65
CA ARG A 199 2.52 -13.36 -15.74
C ARG A 199 3.91 -13.18 -16.36
N PHE A 200 4.57 -12.04 -16.18
CA PHE A 200 5.84 -11.74 -16.82
C PHE A 200 7.08 -12.26 -16.07
N THR A 201 6.94 -12.66 -14.80
CA THR A 201 8.04 -13.26 -14.01
C THR A 201 8.12 -14.79 -14.13
N GLY A 202 7.30 -15.41 -15.00
CA GLY A 202 7.12 -16.86 -15.08
C GLY A 202 8.05 -17.63 -16.02
N ASP A 203 8.70 -17.00 -17.00
CA ASP A 203 9.47 -17.73 -18.01
C ASP A 203 10.76 -17.00 -18.42
N SER A 204 11.81 -17.21 -17.63
CA SER A 204 13.19 -17.07 -18.12
C SER A 204 14.11 -18.04 -17.35
N ALA A 205 13.71 -19.31 -17.31
CA ALA A 205 14.66 -20.40 -17.14
C ALA A 205 15.45 -20.55 -18.46
N VAL A 206 16.46 -19.69 -18.63
CA VAL A 206 17.46 -19.86 -19.70
C VAL A 206 18.21 -21.16 -19.42
N SER A 207 17.89 -22.14 -20.25
CA SER A 207 18.62 -23.39 -20.44
C SER A 207 20.11 -23.11 -20.60
N ARG A 208 20.92 -23.52 -19.62
CA ARG A 208 22.34 -23.79 -19.85
C ARG A 208 22.46 -25.26 -20.22
N ARG A 209 22.78 -25.51 -21.49
CA ARG A 209 23.46 -26.73 -21.92
C ARG A 209 24.95 -26.50 -21.86
#